data_AF-A0A2A5RPF2-F1
#
_entry.id   AF-A0A2A5RPF2-F1
#
_cell.length_a   1.000
_cell.length_b   1.000
_cell.length_c   1.000
_cell.angle_alpha   90.00
_cell.angle_beta   90.00
_cell.angle_gamma   90.00
#
_symmetry.space_group_name_H-M   'P 1'
#
loop_
_entity.id
_entity.type
_entity.pdbx_description
1 polymer ?
#
loop_
_entity_poly.entity_id
_entity_poly.type
_entity_poly.pdbx_seq_one_letter_code
_entity_poly.pdbx_strand_id
1 'polypeptide(L)' 'MSENKFDAKKDQLAGTVKEKAGQLTGNKKTEAEGTLEKSKGKAKEAFDDVADKVKGAFHKN' A
#
# COMPACT_ATOMS: atom_id res chain seq x y z
N MET A 1 -18.01 0.26 3.66
CA MET A 1 -16.71 0.95 3.87
C MET A 1 -15.98 0.30 5.04
N SER A 2 -15.47 -0.94 4.90
CA SER A 2 -14.77 -1.60 6.03
C SER A 2 -13.60 -2.51 5.60
N GLU A 3 -13.62 -3.12 4.42
CA GLU A 3 -12.56 -4.07 4.03
C GLU A 3 -11.31 -3.42 3.42
N ASN A 4 -11.44 -2.35 2.62
CA ASN A 4 -10.31 -1.84 1.83
C ASN A 4 -9.21 -1.14 2.66
N LYS A 5 -9.59 -0.44 3.74
CA LYS A 5 -8.62 0.24 4.63
C LYS A 5 -7.81 -0.72 5.49
N PHE A 6 -8.35 -1.90 5.78
CA PHE A 6 -7.67 -2.88 6.61
C PHE A 6 -6.59 -3.61 5.81
N ASP A 7 -6.85 -3.89 4.53
CA ASP A 7 -5.90 -4.51 3.62
C ASP A 7 -4.71 -3.60 3.31
N ALA A 8 -4.96 -2.32 3.01
CA ALA A 8 -3.90 -1.35 2.78
C ALA A 8 -2.96 -1.18 3.99
N LYS A 9 -3.54 -1.17 5.20
CA LYS A 9 -2.76 -1.13 6.45
C LYS A 9 -1.94 -2.39 6.67
N LYS A 10 -2.50 -3.57 6.36
CA LYS A 10 -1.78 -4.85 6.45
C LYS A 10 -0.61 -4.90 5.48
N ASP A 11 -0.82 -4.48 4.23
CA ASP A 11 0.22 -4.47 3.18
C ASP A 11 1.35 -3.50 3.55
N GLN A 12 1.02 -2.32 4.06
CA GLN A 12 2.01 -1.38 4.61
C GLN A 12 2.81 -1.97 5.78
N LEU A 13 2.14 -2.69 6.67
CA LEU A 13 2.76 -3.27 7.86
C LEU A 13 3.66 -4.45 7.48
N ALA A 14 3.20 -5.32 6.58
CA ALA A 14 3.97 -6.42 6.01
C ALA A 14 5.20 -5.91 5.23
N GLY A 15 5.05 -4.87 4.42
CA GLY A 15 6.16 -4.23 3.72
C GLY A 15 7.18 -3.62 4.68
N THR A 16 6.72 -3.00 5.77
CA THR A 16 7.61 -2.47 6.83
C THR A 16 8.38 -3.59 7.53
N VAL A 17 7.71 -4.69 7.83
CA VAL A 17 8.33 -5.85 8.49
C VAL A 17 9.36 -6.49 7.57
N LYS A 18 9.06 -6.70 6.27
CA LYS A 18 10.01 -7.21 5.28
C LYS A 18 11.22 -6.28 5.13
N GLU A 19 11.00 -4.97 5.06
CA GLU A 19 12.07 -3.96 4.96
C GLU A 19 12.99 -4.02 6.19
N LYS A 20 12.41 -3.97 7.39
CA LYS A 20 13.14 -4.08 8.67
C LYS A 20 13.86 -5.42 8.82
N ALA A 21 13.19 -6.51 8.48
CA ALA A 21 13.76 -7.86 8.57
C ALA A 21 14.90 -8.04 7.55
N GLY A 22 14.75 -7.54 6.32
CA GLY A 22 15.80 -7.54 5.30
C GLY A 22 17.02 -6.73 5.73
N GLN A 23 16.80 -5.55 6.32
CA GLN A 23 17.89 -4.72 6.85
C GLN A 23 18.60 -5.38 8.04
N LEU A 24 17.84 -5.99 8.96
CA LEU A 24 18.38 -6.68 10.14
C LEU A 24 19.11 -7.97 9.80
N THR A 25 18.64 -8.72 8.81
CA THR A 25 19.25 -9.97 8.35
C THR A 25 20.29 -9.78 7.25
N GLY A 26 20.47 -8.55 6.74
CA GLY A 26 21.32 -8.23 5.59
C GLY A 26 20.79 -8.75 4.24
N ASN A 27 19.53 -9.19 4.18
CA ASN A 27 18.92 -9.74 2.97
C ASN A 27 18.30 -8.63 2.10
N LYS A 28 19.06 -8.18 1.09
CA LYS A 28 18.63 -7.17 0.11
C LYS A 28 17.34 -7.55 -0.64
N LYS A 29 17.08 -8.85 -0.83
CA LYS A 29 15.88 -9.31 -1.54
C LYS A 29 14.63 -8.99 -0.75
N THR A 30 14.64 -9.31 0.55
CA THR A 30 13.52 -9.04 1.47
C THR A 30 13.32 -7.54 1.69
N GLU A 31 14.40 -6.76 1.75
CA GLU A 31 14.32 -5.29 1.83
C GLU A 31 13.63 -4.69 0.59
N ALA A 32 14.06 -5.13 -0.60
CA ALA A 32 13.51 -4.68 -1.87
C ALA A 32 12.03 -5.08 -2.02
N GLU A 33 11.65 -6.31 -1.66
CA GLU A 33 10.26 -6.76 -1.69
C GLU A 33 9.37 -5.91 -0.77
N GLY A 34 9.83 -5.63 0.46
CA GLY A 34 9.08 -4.79 1.42
C GLY A 34 8.88 -3.36 0.94
N THR A 35 9.90 -2.77 0.32
CA THR A 35 9.86 -1.41 -0.25
C THR A 35 8.95 -1.35 -1.49
N LEU A 36 9.02 -2.37 -2.35
CA LEU A 36 8.19 -2.49 -3.54
C LEU A 36 6.71 -2.65 -3.18
N GLU A 37 6.37 -3.55 -2.26
CA GLU A 37 4.98 -3.73 -1.78
C GLU A 37 4.41 -2.44 -1.20
N LYS A 38 5.15 -1.77 -0.29
CA LYS A 38 4.75 -0.45 0.25
C LYS A 38 4.48 0.57 -0.85
N SER A 39 5.39 0.68 -1.81
CA SER A 39 5.31 1.69 -2.86
C SER A 39 4.15 1.43 -3.81
N LYS A 40 3.93 0.15 -4.15
CA LYS A 40 2.86 -0.29 -5.03
C LYS A 40 1.49 -0.15 -4.35
N GLY A 41 1.40 -0.48 -3.06
CA GLY A 41 0.21 -0.27 -2.24
C GLY A 41 -0.18 1.21 -2.15
N LYS A 42 0.78 2.10 -1.81
CA LYS A 42 0.54 3.56 -1.78
C LYS A 42 0.12 4.13 -3.13
N ALA A 43 0.76 3.71 -4.21
CA ALA A 43 0.42 4.17 -5.55
C ALA A 43 -1.00 3.75 -5.94
N LYS A 44 -1.39 2.52 -5.62
CA LYS A 44 -2.73 1.99 -5.87
C LYS A 44 -3.78 2.73 -5.04
N GLU A 45 -3.51 2.96 -3.75
CA GLU A 45 -4.41 3.69 -2.84
C GLU A 45 -4.60 5.15 -3.29
N ALA A 46 -3.53 5.83 -3.72
CA ALA A 46 -3.63 7.19 -4.25
C ALA A 46 -4.43 7.25 -5.56
N PHE A 47 -4.26 6.26 -6.45
CA PHE A 47 -5.03 6.16 -7.68
C PHE A 47 -6.52 5.90 -7.40
N ASP A 48 -6.80 4.99 -6.47
CA ASP A 48 -8.16 4.65 -6.05
C ASP A 48 -8.84 5.87 -5.40
N ASP A 49 -8.18 6.61 -4.49
CA ASP A 49 -8.76 7.78 -3.82
C ASP A 49 -9.07 8.92 -4.82
N VAL A 50 -8.21 9.11 -5.82
CA VAL A 50 -8.46 10.07 -6.92
C VAL A 50 -9.61 9.60 -7.81
N ALA A 51 -9.61 8.33 -8.23
CA ALA A 51 -10.67 7.78 -9.07
C ALA A 51 -12.03 7.78 -8.36
N ASP A 52 -12.06 7.49 -7.06
CA ASP A 52 -13.25 7.50 -6.21
C ASP A 52 -13.76 8.93 -5.99
N LYS A 53 -12.86 9.90 -5.73
CA LYS A 53 -13.23 11.34 -5.70
C LYS A 53 -13.85 11.81 -7.01
N VAL A 54 -13.26 11.43 -8.14
CA VAL A 54 -13.77 11.80 -9.46
C VAL A 54 -15.13 11.15 -9.71
N LYS A 55 -15.27 9.83 -9.50
CA LYS A 55 -16.56 9.14 -9.62
C LYS A 55 -17.63 9.68 -8.68
N GLY A 56 -17.27 9.99 -7.43
CA GLY A 56 -18.15 10.58 -6.43
C GLY A 56 -18.63 11.98 -6.82
N ALA A 57 -17.79 12.77 -7.51
CA ALA A 57 -18.17 14.06 -8.06
C ALA A 57 -19.12 13.94 -9.28
N PHE A 58 -19.00 12.88 -10.08
CA PHE A 58 -19.87 12.62 -11.23
C PHE A 58 -21.21 11.95 -10.89
N HIS A 59 -21.36 11.37 -9.69
CA HIS A 59 -22.60 10.69 -9.27
C HIS A 59 -23.59 11.61 -8.52
N LYS A 60 -23.35 12.92 -8.48
CA LYS A 60 -24.27 13.89 -7.90
C LYS A 60 -25.07 14.61 -8.99
N ASN A 61 -25.98 13.88 -9.62
CA ASN A 61 -27.20 14.42 -10.23
C ASN A 61 -28.33 13.40 -10.16
#